data_AF-M0HRU6-F1
#
_entry.id   AF-M0HRU6-F1
#
_cell.length_a   1.000
_cell.length_b   1.000
_cell.length_c   1.000
_cell.angle_alpha   90.00
_cell.angle_beta   90.00
_cell.angle_gamma   90.00
#
_symmetry.space_group_name_H-M   'P 1'
#
loop_
_entity.id
_entity.type
_entity.pdbx_description
1 polymer ?
#
loop_
_entity_poly.entity_id
_entity_poly.type
_entity_poly.pdbx_seq_one_letter_code
_entity_poly.pdbx_strand_id
1 'polypeptide(L)' 'MLQLGPLDTLIGLFGPFAIPVLLFVAGAIGYLVIVALGRG' A
#
# COMPACT_ATOMS: atom_id res chain seq x y z
N MET A 1 -8.94 -6.66 -25.70
CA MET A 1 -8.82 -5.87 -24.46
C MET A 1 -9.59 -6.62 -23.39
N LEU A 2 -8.92 -7.08 -22.34
CA LEU A 2 -9.56 -7.86 -21.28
C LEU A 2 -10.47 -6.90 -20.50
N GLN A 3 -11.78 -7.02 -20.67
CA GLN A 3 -12.77 -6.20 -19.97
C GLN A 3 -12.94 -6.78 -18.57
N LEU A 4 -12.33 -6.15 -17.56
CA LEU A 4 -12.34 -6.63 -16.18
C LEU A 4 -13.61 -6.18 -15.43
N GLY A 5 -14.45 -5.37 -16.07
CA GLY A 5 -15.78 -5.02 -15.60
C GLY A 5 -15.71 -4.23 -14.29
N PRO A 6 -16.33 -4.70 -13.19
CA PRO A 6 -16.31 -4.01 -11.90
C PRO A 6 -14.91 -3.74 -11.34
N LEU A 7 -13.91 -4.57 -11.71
CA LEU A 7 -12.53 -4.38 -11.27
C LEU A 7 -11.89 -3.14 -11.90
N ASP A 8 -12.23 -2.78 -13.13
CA ASP A 8 -11.72 -1.56 -13.77
C ASP A 8 -12.21 -0.30 -13.02
N THR A 9 -13.46 -0.33 -12.54
CA THR A 9 -14.03 0.74 -11.70
C THR A 9 -13.32 0.84 -10.35
N LEU A 10 -13.05 -0.30 -9.71
CA LEU A 10 -12.34 -0.33 -8.42
C LEU A 10 -10.89 0.14 -8.58
N ILE A 11 -10.18 -0.30 -9.62
CA ILE A 11 -8.82 0.14 -9.91
C ILE A 11 -8.79 1.64 -10.26
N GLY A 12 -9.76 2.14 -11.01
CA GLY A 12 -9.88 3.57 -11.30
C GLY A 12 -10.15 4.41 -10.06
N LEU A 13 -10.97 3.92 -9.12
CA LEU A 13 -11.33 4.64 -7.90
C LEU A 13 -10.22 4.62 -6.85
N PHE A 14 -9.59 3.46 -6.64
CA PHE A 14 -8.60 3.25 -5.56
C PHE A 14 -7.15 3.30 -6.04
N GLY A 15 -6.88 3.15 -7.34
CA GLY A 15 -5.55 3.23 -7.94
C GLY A 15 -4.76 4.49 -7.56
N PRO A 16 -5.37 5.70 -7.53
CA PRO A 16 -4.68 6.91 -7.08
C PRO A 16 -4.16 6.85 -5.63
N PHE A 17 -4.76 6.00 -4.78
CA PHE A 17 -4.36 5.82 -3.38
C PHE A 17 -3.31 4.72 -3.19
N ALA A 18 -3.01 3.93 -4.21
CA ALA A 18 -2.03 2.84 -4.10
C ALA A 18 -0.66 3.37 -3.66
N ILE A 19 -0.17 4.46 -4.25
CA ILE A 19 1.13 5.05 -3.90
C ILE A 19 1.14 5.55 -2.43
N PRO A 20 0.19 6.41 -1.98
CA PRO A 20 0.10 6.80 -0.57
C PRO A 20 0.06 5.62 0.41
N VAL A 21 -0.74 4.59 0.12
CA VAL A 21 -0.89 3.42 0.99
C VAL A 21 0.41 2.62 1.07
N LEU A 22 1.07 2.37 -0.07
CA LEU A 22 2.33 1.65 -0.10
C LEU A 22 3.44 2.39 0.66
N LEU A 23 3.52 3.71 0.52
CA LEU A 23 4.46 4.53 1.28
C LEU A 23 4.20 4.47 2.79
N PHE A 24 2.93 4.55 3.19
CA PHE A 24 2.54 4.43 4.60
C PHE A 24 2.92 3.06 5.17
N VAL A 25 2.57 1.98 4.48
CA VAL A 25 2.88 0.61 4.91
C VAL A 25 4.39 0.39 4.99
N ALA A 26 5.15 0.83 3.99
CA ALA A 26 6.60 0.73 4.00
C ALA A 26 7.22 1.51 5.19
N GLY A 27 6.75 2.73 5.45
CA GLY A 27 7.19 3.53 6.59
C GLY A 27 6.85 2.89 7.94
N ALA A 28 5.63 2.36 8.08
CA ALA A 28 5.20 1.66 9.29
C ALA A 28 6.05 0.41 9.57
N ILE A 29 6.31 -0.39 8.53
CA ILE A 29 7.20 -1.55 8.64
C ILE A 29 8.61 -1.12 9.04
N GLY A 30 9.17 -0.11 8.37
CA GLY A 30 10.51 0.41 8.71
C GLY A 30 10.62 0.89 10.16
N TYR A 31 9.61 1.60 10.66
CA TYR A 31 9.53 2.02 12.06
C TYR A 31 9.53 0.82 13.01
N LEU A 32 8.68 -0.18 12.77
CA LEU A 32 8.58 -1.37 13.62
C LEU A 32 9.89 -2.15 13.66
N VAL A 33 10.58 -2.26 12.52
CA VAL A 33 11.92 -2.89 12.44
C VAL A 33 12.92 -2.16 13.33
N ILE A 34 12.99 -0.82 13.23
CA ILE A 34 13.90 -0.02 14.06
C ILE A 34 13.57 -0.18 15.54
N VAL A 35 12.29 -0.14 15.90
CA VAL A 35 11.83 -0.32 17.29
C VAL A 35 12.20 -1.69 17.82
N ALA A 36 12.02 -2.75 17.03
CA ALA A 36 12.39 -4.10 17.43
C ALA A 36 13.90 -4.23 17.67
N LEU A 37 14.72 -3.68 16.76
CA LEU A 37 16.18 -3.68 16.89
C LEU A 37 16.68 -2.84 18.08
N GLY A 38 16.03 -1.72 18.39
CA GLY A 38 16.41 -0.88 19.53
C GLY A 38 15.96 -1.41 20.89
N ARG A 39 15.16 -2.48 20.94
CA ARG A 39 14.64 -3.09 22.18
C ARG A 39 15.23 -4.47 22.48
N GLY A 40 16.04 -5.02 21.57
CA GLY A 40 16.84 -6.24 21.79
C GLY A 40 18.22 -5.89 22.30
#